data_AF-A0A925M832-F1
#
_entry.id   AF-A0A925M832-F1
#
_cell.length_a   1.000
_cell.length_b   1.000
_cell.length_c   1.000
_cell.angle_alpha   90.00
_cell.angle_beta   90.00
_cell.angle_gamma   90.00
#
_symmetry.space_group_name_H-M   'P 1'
#
loop_
_entity.id
_entity.type
_entity.pdbx_description
1 polymer ?
#
loop_
_entity_poly.entity_id
_entity_poly.type
_entity_poly.pdbx_seq_one_letter_code
_entity_poly.pdbx_strand_id
1 'polypeptide(L)'
;MKLILLALVSLWAACGTDTAPPTTGNVESPSYWQDVEPILYTNCVSCHTPGGIAPFPLDDPETAMANALSVATETAAKRMPPWPPGGDTPALLHTRSLSAAQIETLQAWA
;
A
#
# COMPACT_ATOMS: atom_id res chain seq x y z
N MET A 1 76.75 0.09 -26.35
CA MET A 1 76.54 -0.92 -25.29
C MET A 1 75.90 -0.27 -24.07
N LYS A 2 74.57 -0.18 -24.04
CA LYS A 2 73.70 -0.25 -22.85
C LYS A 2 72.26 -0.25 -23.38
N LEU A 3 71.61 -1.39 -23.23
CA LEU A 3 70.19 -1.62 -23.47
C LEU A 3 69.37 -0.86 -22.42
N ILE A 4 68.13 -0.51 -22.73
CA ILE A 4 66.90 -0.99 -22.06
C ILE A 4 65.70 -0.23 -22.68
N LEU A 5 64.87 -0.98 -23.41
CA LEU A 5 63.48 -0.62 -23.71
C LEU A 5 62.69 -0.60 -22.39
N LEU A 6 61.78 0.36 -22.22
CA LEU A 6 60.57 0.19 -21.41
C LEU A 6 59.52 1.20 -21.89
N ALA A 7 58.61 0.71 -22.71
CA ALA A 7 57.33 1.37 -22.96
C ALA A 7 56.48 1.23 -21.70
N LEU A 8 56.04 2.35 -21.15
CA LEU A 8 55.04 2.38 -20.07
C LEU A 8 53.78 3.04 -20.62
N VAL A 9 52.89 2.18 -21.12
CA VAL A 9 51.48 2.48 -21.27
C VAL A 9 50.90 2.54 -19.87
N SER A 10 50.27 3.65 -19.50
CA SER A 10 49.45 3.72 -18.30
C SER A 10 48.25 4.60 -18.61
N LEU A 11 47.27 3.93 -19.20
CA LEU A 11 45.90 4.36 -19.45
C LEU A 11 45.25 4.61 -18.08
N TRP A 12 45.12 5.88 -17.68
CA TRP A 12 44.41 6.21 -16.43
C TRP A 12 42.95 6.57 -16.73
N ALA A 13 42.11 5.57 -16.41
CA ALA A 13 40.73 5.63 -15.97
C ALA A 13 39.91 6.88 -16.34
N ALA A 14 39.03 6.72 -17.32
CA ALA A 14 37.84 7.55 -17.45
C ALA A 14 36.98 7.37 -16.19
N CYS A 15 36.77 8.44 -15.43
CA CYS A 15 35.72 8.50 -14.43
C CYS A 15 34.39 8.65 -15.17
N GLY A 16 33.78 7.53 -15.51
CA GLY A 16 32.36 7.50 -15.87
C GLY A 16 31.55 7.75 -14.61
N THR A 17 30.96 8.93 -14.48
CA THR A 17 29.84 9.10 -13.56
C THR A 17 28.64 8.42 -14.20
N ASP A 18 28.42 7.15 -13.84
CA ASP A 18 27.15 6.47 -14.07
C ASP A 18 26.10 7.15 -13.19
N THR A 19 25.64 8.32 -13.62
CA THR A 19 24.35 8.84 -13.17
C THR A 19 23.29 8.01 -13.87
N ALA A 20 22.98 6.85 -13.28
CA ALA A 20 21.75 6.16 -13.60
C ALA A 20 20.61 7.18 -13.40
N PRO A 21 19.71 7.37 -14.39
CA PRO A 21 18.56 8.21 -14.20
C PRO A 21 17.79 7.70 -12.98
N PRO A 22 17.15 8.58 -12.18
CA PRO A 22 16.29 8.12 -11.10
C PRO A 22 15.26 7.19 -11.73
N THR A 23 15.32 5.91 -11.37
CA THR A 23 14.22 4.98 -11.65
C THR A 23 13.05 5.54 -10.89
N THR A 24 12.21 6.30 -11.57
CA THR A 24 10.86 6.57 -11.12
C THR A 24 10.21 5.21 -11.08
N GLY A 25 10.31 4.53 -9.94
CA GLY A 25 9.62 3.28 -9.72
C GLY A 25 8.16 3.57 -10.01
N ASN A 26 7.58 2.86 -10.98
CA ASN A 26 6.14 2.87 -11.14
C ASN A 26 5.58 2.44 -9.78
N VAL A 27 4.95 3.37 -9.08
CA VAL A 27 4.17 3.04 -7.89
C VAL A 27 2.97 2.28 -8.45
N GLU A 28 3.08 0.97 -8.50
CA GLU A 28 2.00 0.10 -8.92
C GLU A 28 0.86 0.25 -7.90
N SER A 29 -0.36 0.45 -8.39
CA SER A 29 -1.54 0.51 -7.53
C SER A 29 -1.64 -0.76 -6.70
N PRO A 30 -2.07 -0.69 -5.42
CA PRO A 30 -2.22 -1.87 -4.60
C PRO A 30 -3.13 -2.90 -5.26
N SER A 31 -2.76 -4.15 -5.12
CA SER A 31 -3.51 -5.28 -5.66
C SER A 31 -4.56 -5.75 -4.66
N TYR A 32 -5.70 -6.26 -5.16
CA TYR A 32 -6.77 -6.70 -4.27
C TYR A 32 -6.31 -7.82 -3.32
N TRP A 33 -5.76 -8.91 -3.87
CA TRP A 33 -5.46 -10.11 -3.09
C TRP A 33 -4.29 -9.95 -2.12
N GLN A 34 -3.26 -9.19 -2.49
CA GLN A 34 -2.08 -9.05 -1.63
C GLN A 34 -2.25 -7.93 -0.60
N ASP A 35 -2.87 -6.81 -1.00
CA ASP A 35 -2.81 -5.57 -0.21
C ASP A 35 -4.14 -5.22 0.46
N VAL A 36 -5.27 -5.48 -0.21
CA VAL A 36 -6.59 -4.99 0.20
C VAL A 36 -7.38 -6.04 0.98
N GLU A 37 -7.44 -7.26 0.47
CA GLU A 37 -8.20 -8.37 1.06
C GLU A 37 -7.83 -8.62 2.53
N PRO A 38 -6.54 -8.60 2.95
CA PRO A 38 -6.20 -8.75 4.36
C PRO A 38 -6.76 -7.64 5.26
N ILE A 39 -6.86 -6.41 4.72
CA ILE A 39 -7.43 -5.26 5.45
C ILE A 39 -8.94 -5.42 5.58
N LEU A 40 -9.63 -5.73 4.48
CA LEU A 40 -11.08 -5.89 4.46
C LEU A 40 -11.52 -7.08 5.30
N TYR A 41 -10.85 -8.23 5.18
CA TYR A 41 -11.20 -9.43 5.93
C TYR A 41 -11.08 -9.22 7.45
N THR A 42 -10.00 -8.57 7.88
CA THR A 42 -9.73 -8.32 9.31
C THR A 42 -10.67 -7.29 9.92
N ASN A 43 -10.98 -6.22 9.18
CA ASN A 43 -11.62 -5.02 9.76
C ASN A 43 -13.07 -4.79 9.31
N CYS A 44 -13.52 -5.43 8.22
CA CYS A 44 -14.79 -5.10 7.57
C CYS A 44 -15.73 -6.31 7.45
N VAL A 45 -15.22 -7.46 7.03
CA VAL A 45 -16.03 -8.62 6.61
C VAL A 45 -16.94 -9.16 7.73
N SER A 46 -16.56 -9.03 9.00
CA SER A 46 -17.45 -9.47 10.11
C SER A 46 -18.82 -8.77 10.12
N CYS A 47 -18.93 -7.59 9.49
CA CYS A 47 -20.18 -6.85 9.33
C CYS A 47 -20.62 -6.77 7.85
N HIS A 48 -19.65 -6.62 6.95
CA HIS A 48 -19.80 -6.58 5.49
C HIS A 48 -19.67 -7.98 4.87
N THR A 49 -20.58 -8.88 5.26
CA THR A 49 -20.71 -10.24 4.71
C THR A 49 -22.14 -10.38 4.12
N PRO A 50 -22.39 -11.32 3.19
CA PRO A 50 -23.71 -11.56 2.66
C PRO A 50 -24.76 -11.80 3.75
N GLY A 51 -25.82 -10.99 3.75
CA GLY A 51 -26.87 -11.04 4.78
C GLY A 51 -26.45 -10.47 6.15
N GLY A 52 -25.27 -9.86 6.24
CA GLY A 52 -24.77 -9.18 7.43
C GLY A 52 -25.50 -7.86 7.73
N ILE A 53 -25.04 -7.19 8.78
CA ILE A 53 -25.66 -5.93 9.25
C ILE A 53 -25.29 -4.71 8.41
N ALA A 54 -24.22 -4.81 7.60
CA ALA A 54 -23.76 -3.72 6.76
C ALA A 54 -24.51 -3.70 5.40
N PRO A 55 -24.52 -2.57 4.68
CA PRO A 55 -25.36 -2.42 3.47
C PRO A 55 -24.93 -3.28 2.28
N PHE A 56 -23.67 -3.74 2.24
CA PHE A 56 -23.10 -4.53 1.15
C PHE A 56 -21.96 -5.44 1.65
N PRO A 57 -21.73 -6.59 0.98
CA PRO A 57 -20.59 -7.46 1.26
C PRO A 57 -19.26 -6.87 0.78
N LEU A 58 -18.16 -7.30 1.41
CA LEU A 58 -16.77 -6.97 1.09
C LEU A 58 -15.86 -8.22 1.14
N ASP A 59 -16.45 -9.42 1.08
CA ASP A 59 -15.76 -10.71 1.18
C ASP A 59 -15.37 -11.32 -0.18
N ASP A 60 -15.66 -10.63 -1.28
CA ASP A 60 -15.27 -10.98 -2.64
C ASP A 60 -14.73 -9.76 -3.43
N PRO A 61 -13.82 -9.96 -4.40
CA PRO A 61 -13.20 -8.86 -5.13
C PRO A 61 -14.19 -8.05 -5.96
N GLU A 62 -15.22 -8.67 -6.52
CA GLU A 62 -16.17 -8.00 -7.41
C GLU A 62 -17.01 -6.97 -6.64
N THR A 63 -17.57 -7.36 -5.50
CA THR A 63 -18.37 -6.47 -4.65
C THR A 63 -17.50 -5.46 -3.92
N ALA A 64 -16.28 -5.84 -3.50
CA ALA A 64 -15.33 -4.91 -2.94
C ALA A 64 -14.96 -3.81 -3.94
N MET A 65 -14.61 -4.18 -5.17
CA MET A 65 -14.28 -3.22 -6.23
C MET A 65 -15.47 -2.30 -6.57
N ALA A 66 -16.68 -2.85 -6.66
CA ALA A 66 -17.89 -2.06 -6.89
C ALA A 66 -18.14 -1.00 -5.82
N ASN A 67 -17.59 -1.18 -4.61
CA ASN A 67 -17.75 -0.27 -3.47
C ASN A 67 -16.43 0.42 -3.06
N ALA A 68 -15.35 0.31 -3.85
CA ALA A 68 -14.01 0.77 -3.46
C ALA A 68 -13.97 2.25 -3.10
N LEU A 69 -14.64 3.12 -3.88
CA LEU A 69 -14.72 4.54 -3.59
C LEU A 69 -15.42 4.84 -2.26
N SER A 70 -16.48 4.09 -1.92
CA SER A 70 -17.15 4.20 -0.63
C SER A 70 -16.21 3.77 0.49
N VAL A 71 -15.51 2.64 0.34
CA VAL A 71 -14.52 2.16 1.30
C VAL A 71 -13.44 3.21 1.53
N ALA A 72 -12.82 3.77 0.48
CA ALA A 72 -11.81 4.81 0.60
C ALA A 72 -12.33 6.08 1.28
N THR A 73 -13.54 6.53 0.92
CA THR A 73 -14.13 7.76 1.47
C THR A 73 -14.49 7.62 2.96
N GLU A 74 -15.09 6.49 3.33
CA GLU A 74 -15.52 6.24 4.71
C GLU A 74 -14.33 6.01 5.65
N THR A 75 -13.30 5.31 5.19
CA THR A 75 -12.08 5.03 5.95
C THR A 75 -11.21 6.28 6.10
N ALA A 76 -11.08 7.10 5.05
CA ALA A 76 -10.40 8.39 5.11
C ALA A 76 -11.02 9.32 6.16
N ALA A 77 -12.35 9.35 6.21
CA ALA A 77 -13.11 10.13 7.19
C ALA A 77 -13.12 9.50 8.58
N LYS A 78 -12.54 8.30 8.76
CA LYS A 78 -12.58 7.51 10.00
C LYS A 78 -14.01 7.27 10.52
N ARG A 79 -14.96 7.19 9.59
CA ARG A 79 -16.37 6.88 9.88
C ARG A 79 -16.61 5.37 9.90
N MET A 80 -15.84 4.61 9.13
CA MET A 80 -15.87 3.15 9.10
C MET A 80 -14.48 2.56 8.86
N PRO A 81 -14.02 1.63 9.69
CA PRO A 81 -14.28 1.58 11.13
C PRO A 81 -13.61 2.78 11.85
N PRO A 82 -14.20 3.30 12.93
CA PRO A 82 -15.19 2.59 13.73
C PRO A 82 -16.63 3.06 13.52
N TRP A 83 -17.52 2.08 13.45
CA TRP A 83 -18.92 2.29 13.80
C TRP A 83 -19.58 1.08 14.46
N PRO A 84 -20.42 1.31 15.48
CA PRO A 84 -20.55 2.55 16.25
C PRO A 84 -19.67 2.53 17.50
N PRO A 85 -18.32 2.64 17.45
CA PRO A 85 -17.72 3.39 18.57
C PRO A 85 -16.55 4.32 18.20
N GLY A 86 -16.83 5.63 18.20
CA GLY A 86 -15.89 6.72 17.93
C GLY A 86 -15.10 7.23 19.15
N GLY A 87 -14.44 8.38 19.00
CA GLY A 87 -13.47 8.91 19.96
C GLY A 87 -14.00 9.21 21.38
N ASP A 88 -15.32 9.35 21.54
CA ASP A 88 -15.96 9.63 22.83
C ASP A 88 -16.31 8.36 23.63
N THR A 89 -15.96 7.18 23.10
CA THR A 89 -16.15 5.89 23.78
C THR A 89 -14.86 5.44 24.46
N PRO A 90 -14.93 4.70 25.58
CA PRO A 90 -13.74 4.09 26.18
C PRO A 90 -12.99 3.24 25.15
N ALA A 91 -11.66 3.19 25.28
CA ALA A 91 -10.82 2.39 24.39
C ALA A 91 -11.29 0.92 24.38
N LEU A 92 -11.56 0.41 23.19
CA LEU A 92 -11.99 -0.97 23.00
C LEU A 92 -10.79 -1.89 22.92
N LEU A 93 -10.88 -3.06 23.54
CA LEU A 93 -9.82 -4.08 23.51
C LEU A 93 -9.56 -4.64 22.10
N HIS A 94 -10.59 -4.63 21.23
CA HIS A 94 -10.54 -5.18 19.87
C HIS A 94 -11.05 -4.15 18.86
N THR A 95 -10.49 -2.94 18.91
CA THR A 95 -10.82 -1.91 17.91
C THR A 95 -10.44 -2.39 16.51
N ARG A 96 -11.33 -2.13 15.54
CA ARG A 96 -11.08 -2.35 14.11
C ARG A 96 -10.60 -1.07 13.42
N SER A 97 -10.18 -0.07 14.20
CA SER A 97 -9.62 1.17 13.66
C SER A 97 -8.43 0.89 12.75
N LEU A 98 -8.44 1.50 11.58
CA LEU A 98 -7.36 1.36 10.61
C LEU A 98 -6.16 2.24 10.98
N SER A 99 -4.97 1.71 10.73
CA SER A 99 -3.73 2.49 10.70
C SER A 99 -3.72 3.46 9.52
N ALA A 100 -2.86 4.48 9.57
CA ALA A 100 -2.68 5.42 8.47
C ALA A 100 -2.27 4.72 7.17
N ALA A 101 -1.37 3.73 7.25
CA ALA A 101 -0.93 2.95 6.11
C ALA A 101 -2.07 2.13 5.48
N GLN A 102 -2.93 1.51 6.28
CA GLN A 102 -4.10 0.77 5.75
C GLN A 102 -5.09 1.71 5.05
N ILE A 103 -5.30 2.91 5.58
CA ILE A 103 -6.15 3.91 4.93
C ILE A 103 -5.52 4.33 3.58
N GLU A 104 -4.21 4.57 3.54
CA GLU A 104 -3.48 4.90 2.31
C GLU A 104 -3.57 3.77 1.27
N THR A 105 -3.42 2.51 1.67
CA THR A 105 -3.61 1.35 0.78
C THR A 105 -5.02 1.34 0.16
N LEU A 106 -6.06 1.55 0.97
CA LEU A 106 -7.44 1.57 0.47
C LEU A 106 -7.72 2.79 -0.43
N GLN A 107 -7.08 3.94 -0.16
CA GLN A 107 -7.18 5.14 -1.00
C GLN A 107 -6.46 4.97 -2.34
N ALA A 108 -5.29 4.34 -2.35
CA ALA A 108 -4.52 4.12 -3.57
C ALA A 108 -5.10 3.01 -4.45
N TRP A 109 -5.91 2.11 -3.87
CA TRP A 109 -6.58 1.02 -4.58
C TRP A 109 -7.90 1.44 -5.26
N ALA A 110 -8.67 2.34 -4.65
CA ALA A 110 -10.00 2.76 -5.11
C ALA A 110 -9.98 3.71 -6.32
#